data_AF-A0A845ZJU1-F1
#
_entry.id   AF-A0A845ZJU1-F1
#
_cell.length_a   1.000
_cell.length_b   1.000
_cell.length_c   1.000
_cell.angle_alpha   90.00
_cell.angle_beta   90.00
_cell.angle_gamma   90.00
#
_symmetry.space_group_name_H-M   'P 1'
#
loop_
_entity.id
_entity.type
_entity.pdbx_description
1 polymer ?
#
loop_
_entity_poly.entity_id
_entity_poly.type
_entity_poly.pdbx_seq_one_letter_code
_entity_poly.pdbx_strand_id
1 'polypeptide(L)' 'MVLLYDYNTVRELKQGIKYYINFYNHERLHESLDYNTPYEIYYELKQLSNKNVRN' A
#
# COMPACT_ATOMS: atom_id res chain seq x y z
N MET A 1 5.58 9.71 -10.48
CA MET A 1 6.34 10.64 -9.61
C MET A 1 7.28 9.80 -8.76
N VAL A 2 8.59 9.94 -8.96
CA VAL A 2 9.64 9.22 -8.22
C VAL A 2 10.01 10.05 -6.99
N LEU A 3 10.01 9.45 -5.81
CA LEU A 3 10.57 10.07 -4.60
C LEU A 3 12.05 9.70 -4.47
N LEU A 4 12.93 10.65 -4.81
CA LEU A 4 14.34 10.62 -4.43
C LEU A 4 14.47 11.41 -3.13
N TYR A 5 14.58 10.68 -2.01
CA TYR A 5 14.99 11.26 -0.74
C TYR A 5 16.47 10.97 -0.52
N ASP A 6 17.22 11.99 -0.12
CA ASP A 6 18.62 11.88 0.26
C ASP A 6 18.69 11.40 1.71
N TYR A 7 18.78 10.09 1.90
CA TYR A 7 18.77 9.50 3.24
C TYR A 7 20.20 9.44 3.78
N ASN A 8 20.53 10.33 4.71
CA ASN A 8 21.87 10.41 5.31
C ASN A 8 22.22 9.17 6.14
N THR A 9 21.22 8.40 6.58
CA THR A 9 21.41 7.13 7.28
C THR A 9 20.44 6.03 6.82
N VAL A 10 20.87 4.76 6.94
CA VAL A 10 20.03 3.58 6.67
C VAL A 10 18.73 3.58 7.51
N ARG A 11 18.78 4.17 8.70
CA ARG A 11 17.61 4.29 9.59
C ARG A 11 16.55 5.21 9.00
N GLU A 12 16.94 6.36 8.48
CA GLU A 12 16.04 7.32 7.83
C GLU A 12 15.47 6.74 6.53
N LEU A 13 16.30 6.05 5.75
CA LEU A 13 15.85 5.32 4.55
C LEU A 13 14.74 4.31 4.88
N LYS A 14 14.93 3.50 5.92
CA LYS A 14 13.92 2.53 6.36
C LYS A 14 12.62 3.22 6.81
N GLN A 15 12.72 4.35 7.50
CA GLN A 15 11.55 5.12 7.92
C GLN A 15 10.82 5.74 6.73
N GLY A 16 11.54 6.34 5.77
CA GLY A 16 10.95 6.92 4.57
C GLY A 16 10.29 5.89 3.66
N ILE A 17 10.92 4.72 3.47
CA ILE A 17 10.31 3.60 2.74
C ILE A 17 9.03 3.13 3.46
N LYS A 18 9.08 2.96 4.78
CA LYS A 18 7.90 2.54 5.56
C LYS A 18 6.75 3.53 5.40
N TYR A 19 7.05 4.82 5.47
CA TYR A 19 6.06 5.87 5.27
C TYR A 19 5.49 5.85 3.85
N TYR A 20 6.35 5.75 2.84
CA TYR A 20 5.94 5.69 1.44
C TYR A 20 5.03 4.49 1.16
N ILE A 21 5.38 3.29 1.66
CA ILE A 21 4.55 2.10 1.49
C ILE A 21 3.18 2.29 2.16
N ASN A 22 3.14 2.91 3.35
CA ASN A 22 1.88 3.18 4.02
C ASN A 22 0.98 4.11 3.21
N PHE A 23 1.54 5.22 2.74
CA PHE A 23 0.85 6.20 1.88
C PHE A 23 0.36 5.55 0.58
N TYR A 24 1.21 4.78 -0.10
CA TYR A 24 0.86 4.10 -1.35
C TYR A 24 -0.33 3.15 -1.19
N ASN A 25 -0.34 2.42 -0.07
CA ASN A 25 -1.35 1.40 0.18
C ASN A 25 -2.69 1.94 0.68
N HIS A 26 -2.72 3.09 1.37
CA HIS A 26 -3.93 3.56 2.07
C HIS A 26 -4.42 4.94 1.66
N GLU A 27 -3.60 5.77 1.02
CA GLU A 27 -3.93 7.18 0.79
C GLU A 27 -3.87 7.55 -0.70
N ARG A 28 -3.01 6.87 -1.46
CA ARG A 28 -2.90 7.10 -2.89
C ARG A 28 -4.05 6.42 -3.62
N LEU A 29 -4.85 7.22 -4.32
CA LEU A 29 -5.83 6.72 -5.30
C LEU A 29 -5.07 6.24 -6.54
N HIS A 30 -5.44 5.07 -7.06
CA HIS A 30 -4.84 4.52 -8.27
C HIS A 30 -5.92 4.42 -9.35
N GLU A 31 -5.69 5.10 -10.47
CA GLU A 31 -6.61 5.10 -11.62
C GLU A 31 -6.80 3.68 -12.17
N SER A 32 -5.75 2.85 -12.17
CA SER A 32 -5.82 1.43 -12.56
C SER A 32 -6.63 0.56 -11.59
N LEU A 33 -6.98 1.09 -10.41
CA LEU A 33 -7.80 0.43 -9.38
C LEU A 33 -9.16 1.13 -9.23
N ASP A 34 -9.65 1.81 -10.28
CA ASP A 34 -10.90 2.58 -10.26
C ASP A 34 -10.96 3.60 -9.12
N TYR A 35 -9.84 4.28 -8.85
CA TYR A 35 -9.67 5.24 -7.76
C TYR A 35 -9.80 4.64 -6.36
N ASN A 36 -9.71 3.33 -6.20
CA ASN A 36 -9.58 2.70 -4.89
C ASN A 36 -8.10 2.60 -4.48
N THR A 37 -7.90 2.40 -3.18
CA THR A 37 -6.58 2.11 -2.62
C THR A 37 -6.26 0.63 -2.74
N PRO A 38 -4.97 0.24 -2.81
CA PRO A 38 -4.58 -1.17 -2.82
C PRO A 38 -5.06 -1.90 -1.57
N TYR A 39 -5.09 -1.22 -0.42
CA TYR A 39 -5.58 -1.80 0.82
C TYR A 39 -7.05 -2.23 0.70
N GLU A 40 -7.92 -1.37 0.20
CA GLU A 40 -9.35 -1.67 0.03
C GLU A 40 -9.54 -2.92 -0.84
N ILE A 41 -8.89 -2.95 -2.02
CA ILE A 41 -9.04 -4.08 -2.95
C ILE A 41 -8.48 -5.39 -2.37
N TYR A 42 -7.25 -5.39 -1.87
CA TYR A 42 -6.63 -6.64 -1.41
C TYR A 42 -7.21 -7.13 -0.07
N TYR A 43 -7.62 -6.22 0.81
CA TYR A 43 -8.28 -6.60 2.05
C TYR A 43 -9.66 -7.21 1.76
N GLU A 44 -10.46 -6.62 0.89
CA GLU A 44 -11.75 -7.17 0.47
C GLU A 44 -11.60 -8.54 -0.21
N LEU A 45 -10.65 -8.69 -1.13
CA LEU A 45 -10.36 -9.98 -1.78
C LEU A 45 -9.94 -11.05 -0.78
N LYS A 46 -9.13 -10.70 0.24
CA LYS A 46 -8.75 -11.64 1.30
C LYS A 46 -9.95 -12.09 2.12
N GLN A 47 -10.89 -11.19 2.40
CA GLN A 47 -12.11 -11.51 3.14
C GLN A 47 -13.06 -12.39 2.33
N LEU A 48 -13.21 -12.13 1.03
CA LEU A 48 -14.00 -12.95 0.11
C LEU A 48 -13.40 -14.35 -0.06
N SER A 49 -12.09 -14.46 -0.24
CA SER A 49 -11.37 -15.74 -0.28
C SER A 49 -11.58 -16.54 1.01
N ASN A 50 -11.41 -15.90 2.17
CA ASN A 50 -11.64 -16.53 3.47
C ASN A 50 -13.09 -16.99 3.67
N LYS A 51 -14.08 -16.31 3.08
CA LYS A 51 -15.49 -16.70 3.16
C LYS A 51 -15.78 -17.92 2.28
N ASN A 52 -15.18 -17.99 1.09
CA ASN A 52 -15.33 -19.12 0.17
C ASN A 52 -14.64 -20.41 0.66
N VAL A 53 -13.58 -20.30 1.49
CA VAL A 53 -12.92 -21.48 2.09
C VAL A 53 -13.71 -22.05 3.28
N ARG A 54 -14.64 -21.28 3.86
CA ARG A 54 -15.44 -21.69 5.03
C ARG A 54 -16.86 -22.16 4.68
N ASN A 55 -17.20 -22.20 3.40
CA ASN A 55 -18.48 -22.70 2.88
C ASN A 55 -18.31 -24.09 2.27
#